data_AF-M7ZKN2-F1
#
_entry.id   AF-M7ZKN2-F1
#
_cell.length_a   1.000
_cell.length_b   1.000
_cell.length_c   1.000
_cell.angle_alpha   90.00
_cell.angle_beta   90.00
_cell.angle_gamma   90.00
#
_symmetry.space_group_name_H-M   'P 1'
#
loop_
_entity.id
_entity.type
_entity.pdbx_description
1 polymer ?
#
loop_
_entity_poly.entity_id
_entity_poly.type
_entity_poly.pdbx_seq_one_letter_code
_entity_poly.pdbx_strand_id
1 'polypeptide(L)'
;MPRLIWMLEAKAVGERDAAARALATLVVAASSHRKAFKKDEMGIVNAVQLLDPAVRGADKRFPVSLLLAVAQSRRCRKQMVAAGACGFLQELLAAEVDGAKKLSECLGRGKMLGVFPRT
;
A
#
# COMPACT_ATOMS: atom_id res chain seq x y z
N MET A 1 5.45 12.27 -10.54
CA MET A 1 4.60 11.60 -9.54
C MET A 1 3.24 11.19 -10.12
N PRO A 2 2.36 12.10 -10.61
CA PRO A 2 1.02 11.73 -11.07
C PRO A 2 1.02 10.67 -12.19
N ARG A 3 1.97 10.78 -13.13
CA ARG A 3 2.11 9.81 -14.24
C ARG A 3 2.37 8.38 -13.76
N LEU A 4 3.22 8.20 -12.74
CA LEU A 4 3.51 6.87 -12.19
C LEU A 4 2.32 6.29 -11.43
N ILE A 5 1.54 7.14 -10.75
CA ILE A 5 0.32 6.70 -10.07
C ILE A 5 -0.70 6.22 -11.09
N TRP A 6 -0.84 6.93 -12.21
CA TRP A 6 -1.74 6.52 -13.28
C TRP A 6 -1.29 5.21 -13.96
N MET A 7 0.03 4.98 -14.07
CA MET A 7 0.55 3.70 -14.56
C MET A 7 0.21 2.50 -13.66
N LEU A 8 -0.21 2.70 -12.41
CA LEU A 8 -0.73 1.61 -11.58
C LEU A 8 -2.07 1.05 -12.11
N GLU A 9 -2.73 1.77 -13.02
CA GLU A 9 -3.97 1.34 -13.69
C GLU A 9 -3.71 0.71 -15.06
N ALA A 10 -2.44 0.54 -15.44
CA ALA A 10 -2.08 -0.05 -16.71
C ALA A 10 -2.62 -1.48 -16.85
N LYS A 11 -3.03 -1.86 -18.06
CA LYS A 11 -3.60 -3.18 -18.32
C LYS A 11 -2.56 -4.28 -18.10
N ALA A 12 -1.32 -4.05 -18.51
CA ALA A 12 -0.23 -4.99 -18.34
C ALA A 12 0.29 -5.00 -16.90
N VAL A 13 0.41 -6.20 -16.30
CA VAL A 13 0.95 -6.36 -14.95
C VAL A 13 2.39 -5.89 -14.86
N GLY A 14 3.20 -6.10 -15.90
CA GLY A 14 4.59 -5.63 -15.94
C GLY A 14 4.73 -4.12 -15.84
N GLU A 15 3.82 -3.36 -16.47
CA GLU A 15 3.81 -1.90 -16.39
C GLU A 15 3.41 -1.43 -14.98
N ARG A 16 2.42 -2.10 -14.37
CA ARG A 16 2.02 -1.83 -12.99
C ARG A 16 3.12 -2.16 -11.98
N ASP A 17 3.84 -3.29 -12.16
CA ASP A 17 4.99 -3.66 -11.32
C ASP A 17 6.12 -2.63 -11.44
N ALA A 18 6.47 -2.24 -12.67
CA ALA A 18 7.50 -1.24 -12.91
C ALA A 18 7.12 0.11 -12.25
N ALA A 19 5.85 0.52 -12.35
CA ALA A 19 5.34 1.71 -11.70
C ALA A 19 5.40 1.60 -10.17
N ALA A 20 4.97 0.47 -9.59
CA ALA A 20 5.02 0.23 -8.15
C ALA A 20 6.46 0.23 -7.61
N ARG A 21 7.40 -0.38 -8.33
CA ARG A 21 8.83 -0.37 -8.02
C ARG A 21 9.40 1.05 -8.03
N ALA A 22 9.13 1.82 -9.09
CA ALA A 22 9.58 3.19 -9.20
C ALA A 22 8.98 4.08 -8.08
N LEU A 23 7.69 3.93 -7.79
CA LEU A 23 7.01 4.65 -6.73
C LEU A 23 7.56 4.30 -5.35
N ALA A 24 7.78 3.01 -5.06
CA ALA A 24 8.36 2.56 -3.80
C ALA A 24 9.71 3.24 -3.55
N THR A 25 10.61 3.21 -4.54
CA THR A 25 11.92 3.86 -4.45
C THR A 25 11.80 5.36 -4.21
N LEU A 26 10.94 6.06 -4.96
CA LEU A 26 10.82 7.51 -4.88
C LEU A 26 10.13 8.01 -3.60
N VAL A 27 9.11 7.29 -3.13
CA VAL A 27 8.34 7.61 -1.90
C VAL A 27 9.15 7.28 -0.64
N VAL A 28 9.96 6.23 -0.69
CA VAL A 28 10.91 5.92 0.40
C VAL A 28 12.02 6.97 0.43
N ALA A 29 12.59 7.34 -0.73
CA ALA A 29 13.73 8.26 -0.82
C ALA A 29 13.40 9.70 -0.40
N ALA A 30 12.21 10.23 -0.70
CA ALA A 30 11.89 11.63 -0.42
C ALA A 30 10.55 11.84 0.29
N SER A 31 10.58 12.67 1.34
CA SER A 31 9.39 13.03 2.12
C SER A 31 8.37 13.84 1.30
N SER A 32 8.82 14.61 0.30
CA SER A 32 7.96 15.35 -0.63
C SER A 32 7.10 14.41 -1.49
N HIS A 33 7.70 13.37 -2.05
CA HIS A 33 7.00 12.34 -2.84
C HIS A 33 6.01 11.55 -2.00
N ARG A 34 6.40 11.20 -0.76
CA ARG A 34 5.49 10.58 0.20
C ARG A 34 4.27 11.44 0.52
N LYS A 35 4.46 12.75 0.72
CA LYS A 35 3.35 13.69 0.93
C LYS A 35 2.43 13.79 -0.28
N ALA A 36 2.97 13.74 -1.49
CA ALA A 36 2.20 13.74 -2.73
C ALA A 36 1.37 12.44 -2.87
N PHE A 37 2.01 11.27 -2.74
CA PHE A 37 1.34 9.97 -2.85
C PHE A 37 0.25 9.78 -1.78
N LYS A 38 0.50 10.26 -0.54
CA LYS A 38 -0.48 10.21 0.56
C LYS A 38 -1.81 10.95 0.25
N LYS A 39 -1.79 11.92 -0.66
CA LYS A 39 -2.99 12.69 -1.05
C LYS A 39 -3.80 11.98 -2.14
N ASP A 40 -3.20 11.02 -2.82
CA ASP A 40 -3.81 10.30 -3.92
C ASP A 40 -4.51 9.04 -3.41
N GLU A 41 -5.84 9.10 -3.35
CA GLU A 41 -6.64 7.97 -2.85
C GLU A 41 -6.59 6.78 -3.79
N MET A 42 -6.63 7.04 -5.10
CA MET A 42 -6.68 6.03 -6.14
C MET A 42 -5.34 5.29 -6.22
N GLY A 43 -4.23 6.01 -6.11
CA GLY A 43 -2.90 5.43 -6.00
C GLY A 43 -2.75 4.48 -4.81
N ILE A 44 -3.37 4.78 -3.66
CA ILE A 44 -3.35 3.89 -2.49
C ILE A 44 -4.15 2.62 -2.77
N VAL A 45 -5.35 2.75 -3.34
CA VAL A 45 -6.20 1.59 -3.67
C VAL A 45 -5.52 0.69 -4.71
N ASN A 46 -4.98 1.27 -5.78
CA ASN A 46 -4.28 0.53 -6.83
C ASN A 46 -3.03 -0.17 -6.30
N ALA A 47 -2.28 0.46 -5.39
CA ALA A 47 -1.15 -0.18 -4.72
C ALA A 47 -1.58 -1.36 -3.82
N VAL A 48 -2.76 -1.29 -3.19
CA VAL A 48 -3.33 -2.43 -2.43
C VAL A 48 -3.75 -3.56 -3.36
N GLN A 49 -4.35 -3.26 -4.51
CA GLN A 49 -4.73 -4.29 -5.49
C GLN A 49 -3.52 -5.05 -6.05
N LEU A 50 -2.33 -4.46 -6.05
CA LEU A 50 -1.08 -5.18 -6.40
C LEU A 50 -0.62 -6.18 -5.35
N LEU A 51 -1.17 -6.13 -4.14
CA LEU A 51 -0.95 -7.17 -3.12
C LEU A 51 -1.77 -8.42 -3.40
N ASP A 52 -2.80 -8.32 -4.23
CA ASP A 52 -3.72 -9.41 -4.52
C ASP A 52 -2.95 -10.64 -5.01
N PRO A 53 -3.08 -11.80 -4.35
CA PRO A 53 -2.48 -13.07 -4.76
C PRO A 53 -2.82 -13.49 -6.20
N ALA A 54 -3.97 -13.05 -6.74
CA ALA A 54 -4.35 -13.31 -8.12
C ALA A 54 -3.47 -12.57 -9.14
N VAL A 55 -2.83 -11.46 -8.74
CA VAL A 55 -1.92 -10.68 -9.58
C VAL A 55 -0.55 -11.37 -9.60
N ARG A 56 -0.37 -12.28 -10.56
CA ARG A 56 0.90 -12.98 -10.80
C ARG A 56 1.89 -12.09 -11.56
N GLY A 57 3.16 -12.18 -11.23
CA GLY A 57 4.26 -11.50 -11.94
C GLY A 57 4.65 -10.13 -11.38
N ALA A 58 4.00 -9.64 -10.32
CA ALA A 58 4.43 -8.47 -9.57
C ALA A 58 5.28 -8.87 -8.35
N ASP A 59 6.38 -8.16 -8.10
CA ASP A 59 7.15 -8.32 -6.88
C ASP A 59 6.49 -7.53 -5.75
N LYS A 60 5.78 -8.28 -4.90
CA LYS A 60 4.92 -7.74 -3.85
C LYS A 60 5.68 -6.98 -2.76
N ARG A 61 7.01 -7.09 -2.69
CA ARG A 61 7.84 -6.34 -1.74
C ARG A 61 7.78 -4.84 -1.99
N PHE A 62 7.69 -4.42 -3.24
CA PHE A 62 7.60 -3.00 -3.61
C PHE A 62 6.28 -2.34 -3.20
N PRO A 63 5.09 -2.88 -3.55
CA PRO A 63 3.83 -2.32 -3.08
C PRO A 63 3.70 -2.38 -1.55
N VAL A 64 4.20 -3.43 -0.88
CA VAL A 64 4.27 -3.48 0.60
C VAL A 64 5.10 -2.32 1.15
N SER A 65 6.30 -2.09 0.62
CA SER A 65 7.18 -1.00 1.05
C SER A 65 6.58 0.38 0.80
N LEU A 66 5.94 0.57 -0.35
CA LEU A 66 5.23 1.79 -0.72
C LEU A 66 4.09 2.10 0.26
N LEU A 67 3.24 1.10 0.54
CA LEU A 67 2.12 1.25 1.47
C LEU A 67 2.62 1.49 2.90
N LEU A 68 3.68 0.81 3.33
CA LEU A 68 4.28 1.03 4.64
C LEU A 68 4.77 2.47 4.83
N ALA A 69 5.33 3.08 3.78
CA ALA A 69 5.79 4.47 3.82
C ALA A 69 4.65 5.47 4.08
N VAL A 70 3.41 5.16 3.68
CA VAL A 70 2.23 6.02 3.92
C VAL A 70 1.31 5.53 5.05
N ALA A 71 1.57 4.35 5.63
CA ALA A 71 0.79 3.76 6.71
C ALA A 71 0.79 4.56 8.03
N GLN A 72 1.68 5.55 8.19
CA GLN A 72 1.62 6.48 9.33
C GLN A 72 0.33 7.32 9.34
N SER A 73 -0.25 7.57 8.16
CA SER A 73 -1.49 8.34 8.01
C SER A 73 -2.73 7.51 8.35
N ARG A 74 -3.55 7.99 9.30
CA ARG A 74 -4.81 7.31 9.68
C ARG A 74 -5.79 7.19 8.50
N ARG A 75 -5.85 8.21 7.63
CA ARG A 75 -6.68 8.18 6.41
C ARG A 75 -6.25 7.04 5.48
N CYS A 76 -4.95 6.97 5.18
CA CYS A 76 -4.41 5.95 4.28
C CYS A 76 -4.62 4.54 4.84
N ARG A 77 -4.45 4.32 6.15
CA ARG A 77 -4.76 3.02 6.76
C ARG A 77 -6.23 2.62 6.58
N LYS A 78 -7.17 3.54 6.76
CA LYS A 78 -8.60 3.26 6.54
C LYS A 78 -8.88 2.87 5.09
N GLN A 79 -8.27 3.58 4.13
CA GLN A 79 -8.40 3.28 2.71
C GLN A 79 -7.82 1.91 2.38
N MET A 80 -6.65 1.57 2.93
CA MET A 80 -6.05 0.25 2.74
C MET A 80 -6.94 -0.88 3.26
N VAL A 81 -7.52 -0.70 4.45
CA VAL A 81 -8.46 -1.68 5.03
C VAL A 81 -9.72 -1.79 4.18
N ALA A 82 -10.30 -0.66 3.74
CA ALA A 82 -11.48 -0.65 2.87
C ALA A 82 -11.23 -1.31 1.51
N ALA A 83 -10.01 -1.21 0.98
CA ALA A 83 -9.58 -1.88 -0.24
C ALA A 83 -9.21 -3.37 -0.04
N GLY A 84 -9.38 -3.92 1.16
CA GLY A 84 -9.17 -5.35 1.42
C GLY A 84 -7.73 -5.76 1.76
N ALA A 85 -6.83 -4.80 2.04
CA ALA A 85 -5.41 -5.10 2.30
C ALA A 85 -5.18 -6.15 3.40
N CYS A 86 -6.05 -6.21 4.41
CA CYS A 86 -5.93 -7.20 5.49
C CYS A 86 -6.04 -8.64 5.00
N GLY A 87 -6.88 -8.93 4.01
CA GLY A 87 -7.00 -10.28 3.44
C GLY A 87 -5.74 -10.65 2.68
N PHE A 88 -5.29 -9.78 1.77
CA PHE A 88 -4.06 -10.00 1.01
C PHE A 88 -2.84 -10.16 1.91
N LEU A 89 -2.74 -9.40 3.00
CA LEU A 89 -1.61 -9.49 3.93
C LEU A 89 -1.53 -10.80 4.70
N GLN A 90 -2.65 -11.49 4.94
CA GLN A 90 -2.64 -12.81 5.59
C GLN A 90 -1.93 -13.84 4.71
N GLU A 91 -2.18 -13.81 3.40
CA GLU A 91 -1.52 -14.68 2.44
C GLU A 91 -0.06 -14.29 2.24
N LEU A 92 0.25 -12.99 2.24
CA LEU A 92 1.64 -12.51 2.14
C LEU A 92 2.48 -12.85 3.37
N LEU A 93 1.84 -12.94 4.53
CA LEU A 93 2.45 -13.43 5.77
C LEU A 93 2.78 -14.92 5.65
N ALA A 94 1.87 -15.73 5.11
CA ALA A 94 2.12 -17.15 4.86
C ALA A 94 3.24 -17.37 3.82
N ALA A 95 3.37 -16.46 2.86
CA ALA A 95 4.45 -16.46 1.87
C ALA A 95 5.74 -15.75 2.32
N GLU A 96 5.84 -15.36 3.60
CA GLU A 96 6.99 -14.67 4.20
C GLU A 96 7.51 -13.47 3.40
N VAL A 97 6.59 -12.69 2.81
CA VAL A 97 6.96 -11.49 2.05
C VAL A 97 7.49 -10.42 3.01
N ASP A 98 8.66 -9.87 2.69
CA ASP A 98 9.30 -8.85 3.52
C ASP A 98 8.41 -7.62 3.72
N GLY A 99 8.37 -7.13 4.95
CA GLY A 99 7.53 -6.00 5.37
C GLY A 99 6.03 -6.32 5.54
N ALA A 100 5.52 -7.48 5.11
CA ALA A 100 4.09 -7.81 5.20
C ALA A 100 3.59 -7.84 6.65
N LYS A 101 4.39 -8.43 7.55
CA LYS A 101 4.11 -8.44 9.00
C LYS A 101 3.98 -7.04 9.58
N LYS A 102 4.95 -6.18 9.27
CA LYS A 102 4.99 -4.80 9.77
C LYS A 102 3.81 -3.97 9.24
N LEU A 103 3.45 -4.16 7.97
CA LEU A 103 2.29 -3.49 7.38
C LEU A 103 0.98 -3.99 8.02
N SER A 104 0.84 -5.29 8.25
CA SER A 104 -0.31 -5.88 8.94
C SER A 104 -0.48 -5.32 10.36
N GLU A 105 0.61 -5.23 11.14
CA GLU A 105 0.60 -4.61 12.46
C GLU A 105 0.21 -3.12 12.40
N CYS A 106 0.72 -2.36 11.43
CA CYS A 106 0.33 -0.96 11.22
C CYS A 106 -1.17 -0.80 10.96
N LEU A 107 -1.77 -1.68 10.16
CA LEU A 107 -3.21 -1.67 9.89
C LEU A 107 -4.03 -2.16 11.11
N GLY A 108 -3.52 -3.15 11.85
CA GLY A 108 -4.11 -3.67 13.08
C GLY A 108 -4.19 -2.63 14.21
N ARG A 109 -3.17 -1.75 14.33
CA ARG A 109 -3.17 -0.61 15.28
C ARG A 109 -4.34 0.36 15.08
N GLY A 110 -5.04 0.31 13.94
CA GLY A 110 -6.27 1.08 13.70
C GLY A 110 -7.45 0.66 14.57
N LYS A 111 -7.49 -0.59 15.06
CA LYS A 111 -8.57 -1.12 15.91
C LYS A 111 -8.51 -0.57 17.35
N MET A 112 -7.37 -0.04 17.81
CA MET A 112 -7.18 0.47 19.18
C MET A 112 -7.51 1.96 19.38
N LEU A 113 -7.86 2.73 18.34
CA LEU A 113 -8.14 4.18 18.46
C LEU A 113 -9.60 4.54 18.14
N GLY A 114 -10.49 3.56 18.33
CA GLY A 114 -11.93 3.64 18.00
C GLY A 114 -12.87 3.59 19.20
N VAL A 115 -12.37 3.68 20.43
CA VAL A 115 -13.20 3.81 21.64
C VAL A 115 -12.67 4.95 22.50
N PHE A 116 -12.98 6.18 22.11
CA PHE A 116 -13.12 7.27 23.07
C PHE A 116 -14.56 7.77 22.93
N PRO A 117 -15.44 7.59 23.93
CA PRO A 117 -16.71 8.29 23.92
C PRO A 117 -16.41 9.80 23.90
N ARG A 118 -17.09 10.50 23.00
CA ARG A 118 -17.17 11.96 23.08
C ARG A 118 -18.11 12.26 24.23
N THR A 119 -17.57 12.55 25.40
CA THR A 119 -18.22 13.41 26.41
C THR A 119 -18.00 14.85 26.02
#